data_AF-A0A1G7FAL4-F1
#
_entry.id   AF-A0A1G7FAL4-F1
#
_cell.length_a   1.000
_cell.length_b   1.000
_cell.length_c   1.000
_cell.angle_alpha   90.00
_cell.angle_beta   90.00
_cell.angle_gamma   90.00
#
_symmetry.space_group_name_H-M   'P 1'
#
loop_
_entity.id
_entity.type
_entity.pdbx_description
1 polymer ?
#
loop_
_entity_poly.entity_id
_entity_poly.type
_entity_poly.pdbx_seq_one_letter_code
_entity_poly.pdbx_strand_id
1 'polypeptide(L)'
;MGLTLVAILTAAMLLPGILAVRIFYRAGQTNEVEPTVPSLGSTQGIALVGMFSVVVHFLYAFLLREGPGWLRATGVQLIDLPAPNPYDILRMREAGQATPDHVFALFFGLACLCLLAMAVGWVSGLLVVRGGDPAIFHGPLGGLLTTKRDDDGFVTAYVLSKLEKDGRAVGYQGTVASLLRDDDRFPAKVLLRQVSVFYLEFADDRPVRREMAETIDWIALSAADWHNIAFRVFKVVDDMQEQPASTGGPTAPLPRWLRVPVMFLAIASGARLLLGSRPNHGD
;
A
#
# COMPACT_ATOMS: atom_id res chain seq x y z
N MET A 1 9.69 17.37 -35.11
CA MET A 1 8.43 17.69 -34.38
C MET A 1 7.54 16.48 -34.09
N GLY A 2 7.55 15.42 -34.91
CA GLY A 2 6.74 14.22 -34.63
C GLY A 2 7.11 13.47 -33.34
N LEU A 3 8.41 13.28 -33.07
CA LEU A 3 8.89 12.55 -31.88
C LEU A 3 8.52 13.23 -30.56
N THR A 4 8.60 14.57 -30.51
CA THR A 4 8.22 15.35 -29.32
C THR A 4 6.74 15.25 -29.03
N LEU A 5 5.88 15.29 -30.06
CA LEU A 5 4.44 15.14 -29.89
C LEU A 5 4.05 13.75 -29.37
N VAL A 6 4.66 12.70 -29.95
CA VAL A 6 4.42 11.31 -29.50
C VAL A 6 4.87 11.13 -28.05
N ALA A 7 6.01 11.70 -27.65
CA ALA A 7 6.48 11.64 -26.28
C ALA A 7 5.54 12.36 -25.31
N ILE A 8 5.04 13.54 -25.66
CA ILE A 8 4.07 14.30 -24.84
C ILE A 8 2.77 13.51 -24.69
N LEU A 9 2.23 12.96 -25.78
CA LEU A 9 1.00 12.17 -25.74
C LEU A 9 1.18 10.89 -24.91
N THR A 10 2.32 10.22 -25.07
CA THR A 10 2.64 9.03 -24.27
C THR A 10 2.73 9.37 -22.79
N ALA A 11 3.39 10.48 -22.43
CA ALA A 11 3.46 10.96 -21.06
C ALA A 11 2.06 11.30 -20.50
N ALA A 12 1.20 11.94 -21.31
CA ALA A 12 -0.18 12.23 -20.93
C ALA A 12 -1.01 10.96 -20.67
N MET A 13 -0.83 9.92 -21.49
CA MET A 13 -1.49 8.61 -21.31
C MET A 13 -0.93 7.81 -20.12
N LEU A 14 0.30 8.07 -19.70
CA LEU A 14 0.89 7.41 -18.52
C LEU A 14 0.60 8.14 -17.20
N LEU A 15 0.36 9.45 -17.25
CA LEU A 15 0.10 10.30 -16.08
C LEU A 15 -0.96 9.72 -15.11
N PRO A 16 -2.12 9.20 -15.57
CA PRO A 16 -3.10 8.57 -14.69
C PRO A 16 -2.56 7.36 -13.95
N GLY A 17 -1.76 6.52 -14.61
CA GLY A 17 -1.09 5.38 -13.97
C GLY A 17 -0.11 5.82 -12.88
N ILE A 18 0.66 6.88 -13.14
CA ILE A 18 1.60 7.47 -12.16
C ILE A 18 0.83 7.98 -10.93
N LEU A 19 -0.27 8.69 -11.14
CA LEU A 19 -1.12 9.20 -10.06
C LEU A 19 -1.75 8.06 -9.27
N ALA A 20 -2.31 7.06 -9.94
CA ALA A 20 -2.92 5.90 -9.30
C ALA A 20 -1.93 5.16 -8.40
N VAL A 21 -0.70 4.90 -8.88
CA VAL A 21 0.36 4.29 -8.08
C VAL A 21 0.72 5.14 -6.86
N ARG A 22 0.91 6.46 -7.03
CA ARG A 22 1.23 7.34 -5.88
C ARG A 22 0.13 7.33 -4.82
N ILE A 23 -1.13 7.43 -5.24
CA ILE A 23 -2.26 7.40 -4.30
C ILE A 23 -2.43 6.01 -3.68
N PHE A 24 -2.17 4.94 -4.43
CA PHE A 24 -2.18 3.57 -3.92
C PHE A 24 -1.19 3.39 -2.75
N TYR A 25 0.07 3.80 -2.91
CA TYR A 25 1.06 3.71 -1.83
C TYR A 25 0.74 4.65 -0.67
N ARG A 26 0.20 5.85 -0.95
CA ARG A 26 -0.22 6.80 0.10
C ARG A 26 -1.42 6.29 0.90
N ALA A 27 -2.38 5.66 0.26
CA ALA A 27 -3.49 4.99 0.94
C ALA A 27 -3.03 3.76 1.73
N GLY A 28 -1.88 3.20 1.32
CA GLY A 28 -1.19 2.09 1.96
C GLY A 28 -0.25 2.46 3.11
N GLN A 29 0.01 3.75 3.33
CA GLN A 29 0.90 4.23 4.39
C GLN A 29 0.28 3.98 5.77
N THR A 30 1.12 3.53 6.70
CA THR A 30 0.80 3.48 8.15
C THR A 30 1.67 4.51 8.87
N ASN A 31 1.41 4.75 10.16
CA ASN A 31 2.22 5.68 10.96
C ASN A 31 3.67 5.20 11.18
N GLU A 32 3.94 3.90 10.98
CA GLU A 32 5.21 3.27 11.38
C GLU A 32 6.17 3.05 10.22
N VAL A 33 5.65 2.81 9.01
CA VAL A 33 6.48 2.55 7.84
C VAL A 33 5.93 3.29 6.63
N GLU A 34 6.79 4.10 6.03
CA GLU A 34 6.55 4.69 4.72
C GLU A 34 6.97 3.68 3.65
N PRO A 35 6.03 3.04 2.94
CA PRO A 35 6.34 2.11 1.86
C PRO A 35 7.03 2.84 0.71
N THR A 36 8.19 2.33 0.30
CA THR A 36 8.94 2.89 -0.82
C THR A 36 8.20 2.68 -2.13
N VAL A 37 7.84 3.78 -2.79
CA VAL A 37 7.29 3.74 -4.15
C VAL A 37 8.41 3.35 -5.12
N PRO A 38 8.25 2.29 -5.93
CA PRO A 38 9.25 1.89 -6.91
C PRO A 38 9.57 3.04 -7.88
N SER A 39 10.85 3.21 -8.20
CA SER A 39 11.29 4.27 -9.12
C SER A 39 10.73 4.05 -10.53
N LEU A 40 10.43 5.14 -11.26
CA LEU A 40 9.95 5.05 -12.65
C LEU A 40 11.00 4.49 -13.62
N GLY A 41 12.28 4.44 -13.21
CA GLY A 41 13.35 3.81 -13.97
C GLY A 41 13.47 2.30 -13.74
N SER A 42 12.82 1.76 -12.70
CA SER A 42 12.83 0.32 -12.42
C SER A 42 11.80 -0.42 -13.27
N THR A 43 12.10 -1.65 -13.70
CA THR A 43 11.15 -2.54 -14.41
C THR A 43 9.82 -2.67 -13.66
N GLN A 44 9.90 -2.69 -12.33
CA GLN A 44 8.75 -2.80 -11.45
C GLN A 44 7.88 -1.54 -11.44
N GLY A 45 8.49 -0.36 -11.32
CA GLY A 45 7.77 0.91 -11.38
C GLY A 45 7.06 1.09 -12.72
N ILE A 46 7.74 0.76 -13.82
CA ILE A 46 7.17 0.78 -15.17
C ILE A 46 5.98 -0.19 -15.27
N ALA A 47 6.11 -1.42 -14.78
CA ALA A 47 5.03 -2.41 -14.82
C ALA A 47 3.80 -1.97 -14.00
N LEU A 48 4.00 -1.44 -12.80
CA LEU A 48 2.90 -0.95 -11.95
C LEU A 48 2.17 0.23 -12.59
N VAL A 49 2.92 1.23 -13.07
CA VAL A 49 2.34 2.40 -13.75
C VAL A 49 1.58 1.98 -15.01
N GLY A 50 2.16 1.07 -15.80
CA GLY A 50 1.52 0.51 -16.98
C GLY A 50 0.20 -0.20 -16.66
N MET A 51 0.21 -1.08 -15.65
CA MET A 51 -0.98 -1.83 -15.23
C MET A 51 -2.10 -0.92 -14.72
N PHE A 52 -1.78 0.01 -13.81
CA PHE A 52 -2.77 0.98 -13.33
C PHE A 52 -3.28 1.87 -14.46
N SER A 53 -2.40 2.29 -15.38
CA SER A 53 -2.83 3.09 -16.52
C SER A 53 -3.85 2.31 -17.37
N VAL A 54 -3.55 1.06 -17.76
CA VAL A 54 -4.47 0.22 -18.55
C VAL A 54 -5.81 0.05 -17.85
N VAL A 55 -5.81 -0.28 -16.55
CA VAL A 55 -7.04 -0.47 -15.77
C VAL A 55 -7.87 0.81 -15.73
N VAL A 56 -7.26 1.96 -15.45
CA VAL A 56 -7.97 3.24 -15.36
C VAL A 56 -8.54 3.63 -16.73
N HIS A 57 -7.77 3.47 -17.81
CA HIS A 57 -8.25 3.76 -19.17
C HIS A 57 -9.40 2.85 -19.57
N PHE A 58 -9.31 1.55 -19.23
CA PHE A 58 -10.38 0.60 -19.49
C PHE A 58 -11.66 0.98 -18.73
N LEU A 59 -11.56 1.28 -17.44
CA LEU A 59 -12.69 1.74 -16.62
C LEU A 59 -13.27 3.05 -17.15
N TYR A 60 -12.42 4.00 -17.55
CA TYR A 60 -12.88 5.27 -18.09
C TYR A 60 -13.61 5.09 -19.43
N ALA A 61 -13.06 4.31 -20.35
CA ALA A 61 -13.70 3.98 -21.61
C ALA A 61 -15.04 3.25 -21.41
N PHE A 62 -15.11 2.34 -20.42
CA PHE A 62 -16.36 1.69 -20.03
C PHE A 62 -17.40 2.69 -19.51
N LEU A 63 -16.98 3.63 -18.65
CA LEU A 63 -17.86 4.70 -18.14
C LEU A 63 -18.34 5.64 -19.26
N LEU A 64 -17.49 5.99 -20.23
CA LEU A 64 -17.91 6.80 -21.38
C LEU A 64 -18.95 6.09 -22.25
N ARG A 65 -18.81 4.76 -22.41
CA ARG A 65 -19.72 3.94 -23.23
C ARG A 65 -21.07 3.72 -22.56
N GLU A 66 -21.06 3.28 -21.30
CA GLU A 66 -22.27 2.82 -20.60
C GLU A 66 -22.89 3.90 -19.71
N GLY A 67 -22.10 4.90 -19.30
CA GLY A 67 -22.50 5.98 -18.39
C GLY A 67 -23.73 6.77 -18.86
N PRO A 68 -23.82 7.19 -20.13
CA PRO A 68 -25.00 7.90 -20.64
C PRO A 68 -26.30 7.08 -20.51
N GLY A 69 -26.23 5.76 -20.70
CA GLY A 69 -27.38 4.86 -20.51
C GLY A 69 -27.80 4.77 -19.06
N TRP A 70 -26.84 4.63 -18.15
CA TRP A 70 -27.10 4.55 -16.71
C TRP A 70 -27.66 5.86 -16.13
N LEU A 71 -27.14 7.01 -16.57
CA LEU A 71 -27.58 8.33 -16.11
C LEU A 71 -28.99 8.68 -16.62
N ARG A 72 -29.32 8.28 -17.86
CA ARG A 72 -30.69 8.38 -18.38
C ARG A 72 -31.67 7.51 -17.59
N ALA A 73 -31.26 6.31 -17.19
CA ALA A 73 -32.10 5.40 -16.39
C ALA A 73 -32.40 5.94 -14.98
N THR A 74 -31.51 6.76 -14.40
CA THR A 74 -31.70 7.41 -13.10
C THR A 74 -32.41 8.76 -13.18
N GLY A 75 -32.79 9.21 -14.38
CA GLY A 75 -33.47 10.49 -14.60
C GLY A 75 -32.56 11.72 -14.50
N VAL A 76 -31.24 11.53 -14.43
CA VAL A 76 -30.26 12.62 -14.38
C VAL A 76 -29.96 13.06 -15.80
N GLN A 77 -30.44 14.24 -16.18
CA GLN A 77 -30.05 14.90 -17.43
C GLN A 77 -28.67 15.54 -17.23
N LEU A 78 -27.67 15.08 -17.98
CA LEU A 78 -26.38 15.78 -18.04
C LEU A 78 -26.55 17.02 -18.91
N ILE A 79 -25.92 18.11 -18.46
CA ILE A 79 -25.67 19.30 -19.27
C ILE A 79 -24.96 18.84 -20.56
N ASP A 80 -25.40 19.34 -21.72
CA ASP A 80 -24.79 19.12 -23.05
C ASP A 80 -23.39 19.77 -23.14
N LEU A 81 -22.47 19.32 -22.29
CA LEU A 81 -21.05 19.58 -22.41
C LEU A 81 -20.48 18.65 -23.49
N PRO A 82 -19.42 19.07 -24.21
CA PRO A 82 -18.67 18.16 -25.07
C PRO A 82 -18.31 16.93 -24.25
N ALA A 83 -18.63 15.74 -24.75
CA ALA A 83 -18.34 14.50 -24.04
C ALA A 83 -16.85 14.53 -23.65
N PRO A 84 -16.48 14.30 -22.37
CA PRO A 84 -15.10 14.37 -21.90
C PRO A 84 -14.31 13.16 -22.41
N ASN A 85 -14.19 13.01 -23.72
CA ASN A 85 -13.59 11.85 -24.35
C ASN A 85 -12.19 12.22 -24.87
N PRO A 86 -11.13 11.95 -24.11
CA PRO A 86 -9.77 12.29 -24.51
C PRO A 86 -9.29 11.43 -25.69
N TYR A 87 -10.03 10.39 -26.07
CA TYR A 87 -9.68 9.49 -27.16
C TYR A 87 -10.13 9.98 -28.52
N ASP A 88 -11.02 10.97 -28.59
CA ASP A 88 -11.51 11.46 -29.88
C ASP A 88 -10.38 12.07 -30.71
N ILE A 89 -9.34 12.64 -30.07
CA ILE A 89 -8.14 13.14 -30.76
C ILE A 89 -7.41 12.07 -31.59
N LEU A 90 -7.52 10.78 -31.19
CA LEU A 90 -6.93 9.67 -31.93
C LEU A 90 -7.65 9.42 -33.26
N ARG A 91 -8.96 9.71 -33.32
CA ARG A 91 -9.78 9.60 -34.53
C ARG A 91 -9.58 10.81 -35.46
N MET A 92 -9.16 11.95 -34.92
CA MET A 92 -8.99 13.19 -35.69
C MET A 92 -7.83 13.15 -36.69
N ARG A 93 -6.85 12.28 -36.48
CA ARG A 93 -5.75 12.07 -37.42
C ARG A 93 -6.25 11.74 -38.84
N GLU A 94 -7.45 11.17 -38.94
CA GLU A 94 -8.09 10.79 -40.20
C GLU A 94 -8.96 11.91 -40.81
N ALA A 95 -9.48 12.84 -40.00
CA ALA A 95 -10.46 13.85 -40.41
C ALA A 95 -9.87 15.27 -40.66
N GLY A 96 -8.61 15.49 -40.28
CA GLY A 96 -7.81 16.62 -40.80
C GLY A 96 -7.95 17.98 -40.09
N GLN A 97 -8.87 18.19 -39.14
CA GLN A 97 -8.93 19.46 -38.38
C GLN A 97 -9.35 19.25 -36.91
N ALA A 98 -8.56 19.80 -35.98
CA ALA A 98 -8.90 19.88 -34.56
C ALA A 98 -9.76 21.12 -34.29
N THR A 99 -10.95 20.96 -33.71
CA THR A 99 -11.78 22.09 -33.25
C THR A 99 -11.49 22.40 -31.78
N PRO A 100 -11.80 23.61 -31.28
CA PRO A 100 -11.64 23.97 -29.86
C PRO A 100 -12.33 23.00 -28.90
N ASP A 101 -13.49 22.46 -29.29
CA ASP A 101 -14.24 21.49 -28.48
C ASP A 101 -13.45 20.21 -28.23
N HIS A 102 -12.64 19.78 -29.20
CA HIS A 102 -11.80 18.59 -29.06
C HIS A 102 -10.61 18.82 -28.14
N VAL A 103 -10.03 20.03 -28.19
CA VAL A 103 -8.97 20.43 -27.26
C VAL A 103 -9.52 20.47 -25.84
N PHE A 104 -10.71 21.03 -25.66
CA PHE A 104 -11.39 21.03 -24.37
C PHE A 104 -11.70 19.60 -23.89
N ALA A 105 -12.28 18.76 -24.74
CA ALA A 105 -12.59 17.36 -24.43
C ALA A 105 -11.33 16.55 -24.05
N LEU A 106 -10.19 16.83 -24.69
CA LEU A 106 -8.90 16.23 -24.34
C LEU A 106 -8.48 16.60 -22.92
N PHE A 107 -8.40 17.89 -22.59
CA PHE A 107 -7.91 18.33 -21.28
C PHE A 107 -8.89 17.97 -20.16
N PHE A 108 -10.18 18.16 -20.39
CA PHE A 108 -11.21 17.84 -19.40
C PHE A 108 -11.33 16.32 -19.21
N GLY A 109 -11.31 15.55 -20.31
CA GLY A 109 -11.26 14.09 -20.26
C GLY A 109 -10.03 13.56 -19.54
N LEU A 110 -8.85 14.12 -19.80
CA LEU A 110 -7.62 13.76 -19.10
C LEU A 110 -7.70 14.08 -17.60
N ALA A 111 -8.29 15.22 -17.22
CA ALA A 111 -8.50 15.57 -15.83
C ALA A 111 -9.45 14.58 -15.13
N CYS A 112 -10.58 14.24 -15.76
CA CYS A 112 -11.49 13.22 -15.24
C CYS A 112 -10.82 11.85 -15.09
N LEU A 113 -9.98 11.47 -16.06
CA LEU A 113 -9.24 10.20 -16.04
C LEU A 113 -8.19 10.19 -14.92
N CYS A 114 -7.53 11.33 -14.64
CA CYS A 114 -6.66 11.50 -13.48
C CYS A 114 -7.42 11.38 -12.14
N LEU A 115 -8.62 11.99 -12.04
CA LEU A 115 -9.47 11.85 -10.85
C LEU A 115 -9.91 10.40 -10.62
N LEU A 116 -10.30 9.71 -11.69
CA LEU A 116 -10.62 8.28 -11.64
C LEU A 116 -9.40 7.46 -11.20
N ALA A 117 -8.21 7.75 -11.74
CA ALA A 117 -6.96 7.12 -11.31
C ALA A 117 -6.70 7.29 -9.81
N MET A 118 -6.90 8.49 -9.27
CA MET A 118 -6.75 8.74 -7.83
C MET A 118 -7.73 7.89 -7.02
N ALA A 119 -9.00 7.80 -7.45
CA ALA A 119 -10.00 6.97 -6.78
C ALA A 119 -9.65 5.47 -6.85
N VAL A 120 -9.25 4.96 -8.01
CA VAL A 120 -8.82 3.57 -8.21
C VAL A 120 -7.60 3.25 -7.36
N GLY A 121 -6.59 4.12 -7.35
CA GLY A 121 -5.41 3.98 -6.51
C GLY A 121 -5.77 3.93 -5.03
N TRP A 122 -6.63 4.85 -4.58
CA TRP A 122 -7.08 4.94 -3.19
C TRP A 122 -7.82 3.67 -2.75
N VAL A 123 -8.84 3.25 -3.51
CA VAL A 123 -9.61 2.03 -3.22
C VAL A 123 -8.71 0.81 -3.24
N SER A 124 -7.82 0.68 -4.22
CA SER A 124 -6.90 -0.46 -4.30
C SER A 124 -5.96 -0.50 -3.10
N GLY A 125 -5.44 0.65 -2.66
CA GLY A 125 -4.57 0.75 -1.48
C GLY A 125 -5.30 0.33 -0.21
N LEU A 126 -6.53 0.83 -0.02
CA LEU A 126 -7.38 0.44 1.10
C LEU A 126 -7.71 -1.06 1.10
N LEU A 127 -8.01 -1.65 -0.06
CA LEU A 127 -8.32 -3.08 -0.18
C LEU A 127 -7.11 -3.94 0.17
N VAL A 128 -5.93 -3.58 -0.33
CA VAL A 128 -4.67 -4.26 0.02
C VAL A 128 -4.45 -4.15 1.52
N VAL A 129 -4.50 -2.95 2.11
CA VAL A 129 -4.32 -2.77 3.56
C VAL A 129 -5.37 -3.53 4.40
N ARG A 130 -6.59 -3.71 3.92
CA ARG A 130 -7.67 -4.35 4.71
C ARG A 130 -7.71 -5.87 4.58
N GLY A 131 -7.34 -6.42 3.43
CA GLY A 131 -7.59 -7.84 3.14
C GLY A 131 -6.47 -8.54 2.37
N GLY A 132 -5.32 -7.89 2.15
CA GLY A 132 -4.22 -8.51 1.44
C GLY A 132 -3.59 -9.63 2.27
N ASP A 133 -3.65 -10.85 1.76
CA ASP A 133 -2.89 -11.96 2.31
C ASP A 133 -1.40 -11.79 1.90
N PRO A 134 -0.46 -11.63 2.85
CA PRO A 134 0.96 -11.53 2.54
C PRO A 134 1.50 -12.76 1.77
N ALA A 135 0.81 -13.90 1.80
CA ALA A 135 1.15 -15.08 0.99
C ALA A 135 0.83 -14.90 -0.51
N ILE A 136 -0.09 -14.01 -0.88
CA ILE A 136 -0.51 -13.77 -2.28
C ILE A 136 0.29 -12.62 -2.90
N PHE A 137 0.67 -11.62 -2.08
CA PHE A 137 1.32 -10.41 -2.55
C PHE A 137 2.84 -10.46 -2.27
N HIS A 138 3.60 -10.99 -3.22
CA HIS A 138 5.07 -10.94 -3.20
C HIS A 138 5.59 -9.71 -3.97
N GLY A 139 6.70 -9.12 -3.51
CA GLY A 139 7.30 -7.90 -4.09
C GLY A 139 7.06 -6.64 -3.26
N PRO A 140 7.10 -5.42 -3.85
CA PRO A 140 6.84 -4.16 -3.15
C PRO A 140 5.45 -4.07 -2.53
N LEU A 141 4.47 -4.75 -3.13
CA LEU A 141 3.12 -4.87 -2.57
C LEU A 141 3.11 -5.66 -1.26
N GLY A 142 4.03 -6.62 -1.10
CA GLY A 142 4.21 -7.35 0.16
C GLY A 142 4.73 -6.46 1.30
N GLY A 143 5.54 -5.44 0.97
CA GLY A 143 6.04 -4.47 1.95
C GLY A 143 4.92 -3.63 2.59
N LEU A 144 3.82 -3.39 1.87
CA LEU A 144 2.64 -2.70 2.40
C LEU A 144 1.86 -3.55 3.41
N LEU A 145 1.88 -4.87 3.24
CA LEU A 145 1.06 -5.81 4.02
C LEU A 145 1.74 -6.30 5.28
N THR A 146 3.06 -6.41 5.27
CA THR A 146 3.83 -6.77 6.46
C THR A 146 3.76 -5.73 7.57
N THR A 147 3.46 -4.48 7.22
CA THR A 147 3.46 -3.35 8.15
C THR A 147 2.26 -3.33 9.10
N LYS A 148 1.10 -3.85 8.68
CA LYS A 148 -0.15 -3.66 9.43
C LYS A 148 -0.45 -4.75 10.47
N ARG A 149 0.39 -5.79 10.56
CA ARG A 149 0.05 -6.97 11.37
C ARG A 149 0.56 -6.91 12.81
N ASP A 150 1.34 -5.90 13.17
CA ASP A 150 1.86 -5.69 14.52
C ASP A 150 1.58 -4.25 15.00
N ASP A 151 0.30 -3.81 15.01
CA ASP A 151 -0.14 -2.48 15.53
C ASP A 151 0.20 -2.22 17.02
N ASP A 152 0.73 -3.23 17.73
CA ASP A 152 1.12 -3.15 19.14
C ASP A 152 2.64 -3.35 19.32
N GLY A 153 3.43 -3.25 18.25
CA GLY A 153 4.86 -3.49 18.29
C GLY A 153 5.70 -2.23 18.18
N PHE A 154 6.80 -2.14 18.94
CA PHE A 154 7.86 -1.19 18.63
C PHE A 154 9.16 -1.93 18.35
N VAL A 155 9.92 -1.42 17.37
CA VAL A 155 11.22 -1.97 16.99
C VAL A 155 12.32 -1.14 17.60
N THR A 156 13.17 -1.75 18.42
CA THR A 156 14.40 -1.13 18.89
C THR A 156 15.55 -1.57 17.98
N ALA A 157 16.33 -0.61 17.49
CA ALA A 157 17.57 -0.90 16.79
C ALA A 157 18.79 -0.67 17.68
N TYR A 158 19.80 -1.49 17.47
CA TYR A 158 21.14 -1.39 18.04
C TYR A 158 22.10 -1.19 16.87
N VAL A 159 22.68 -0.01 16.76
CA VAL A 159 23.59 0.35 15.67
C VAL A 159 24.99 0.49 16.22
N LEU A 160 25.93 -0.31 15.72
CA LEU A 160 27.35 -0.16 16.03
C LEU A 160 27.99 0.71 14.96
N SER A 161 28.35 1.94 15.34
CA SER A 161 28.94 2.93 14.44
C SER A 161 30.37 2.56 14.05
N LYS A 162 30.81 3.03 12.87
CA LYS A 162 32.22 3.09 12.48
C LYS A 162 32.97 4.26 13.13
N LEU A 163 32.23 5.17 13.78
CA LEU A 163 32.83 6.24 14.56
C LEU A 163 33.45 5.65 15.82
N GLU A 164 34.74 5.90 15.97
CA GLU A 164 35.48 5.58 17.18
C GLU A 164 35.76 6.86 17.95
N LYS A 165 35.67 6.78 19.28
CA LYS A 165 36.08 7.85 20.18
C LYS A 165 36.93 7.25 21.28
N ASP A 166 38.14 7.78 21.45
CA ASP A 166 39.12 7.28 22.42
C ASP A 166 39.39 5.77 22.30
N GLY A 167 39.47 5.26 21.06
CA GLY A 167 39.71 3.83 20.77
C GLY A 167 38.54 2.90 21.11
N ARG A 168 37.34 3.45 21.36
CA ARG A 168 36.13 2.69 21.67
C ARG A 168 35.12 2.83 20.54
N ALA A 169 34.44 1.73 20.23
CA ALA A 169 33.35 1.76 19.26
C ALA A 169 32.13 2.44 19.87
N VAL A 170 31.54 3.38 19.13
CA VAL A 170 30.29 4.07 19.55
C VAL A 170 29.09 3.25 19.07
N GLY A 171 28.16 2.98 19.96
CA GLY A 171 26.88 2.36 19.68
C GLY A 171 25.70 3.27 19.97
N TYR A 172 24.63 3.10 19.21
CA TYR A 172 23.36 3.79 19.39
C TYR A 172 22.25 2.78 19.60
N GLN A 173 21.42 2.99 20.62
CA GLN A 173 20.21 2.23 20.86
C GLN A 173 19.01 3.17 20.81
N GLY A 174 18.00 2.89 19.98
CA GLY A 174 16.80 3.72 19.94
C GLY A 174 15.63 3.03 19.25
N THR A 175 14.46 3.66 19.30
CA THR A 175 13.26 3.17 18.62
C THR A 175 13.34 3.55 17.14
N VAL A 176 13.11 2.58 16.25
CA VAL A 176 13.09 2.80 14.80
C VAL A 176 11.87 3.63 14.45
N ALA A 177 12.11 4.84 13.95
CA ALA A 177 11.05 5.72 13.45
C ALA A 177 10.89 5.59 11.93
N SER A 178 11.98 5.28 11.21
CA SER A 178 11.92 4.98 9.78
C SER A 178 13.12 4.11 9.38
N LEU A 179 12.90 3.19 8.45
CA LEU A 179 13.92 2.29 7.90
C LEU A 179 13.83 2.31 6.38
N LEU A 180 14.80 2.96 5.74
CA LEU A 180 14.92 3.00 4.29
C LEU A 180 15.80 1.84 3.83
N ARG A 181 15.30 1.09 2.86
CA ARG A 181 16.00 -0.06 2.27
C ARG A 181 16.44 0.25 0.84
N ASP A 182 17.53 -0.37 0.40
CA ASP A 182 17.96 -0.34 -0.99
C ASP A 182 17.16 -1.31 -1.87
N ASP A 183 17.54 -1.41 -3.14
CA ASP A 183 16.90 -2.28 -4.13
C ASP A 183 17.02 -3.78 -3.76
N ASP A 184 18.07 -4.15 -3.03
CA ASP A 184 18.32 -5.51 -2.52
C ASP A 184 17.63 -5.78 -1.17
N ARG A 185 16.86 -4.81 -0.66
CA ARG A 185 16.12 -4.83 0.61
C ARG A 185 17.02 -4.82 1.86
N PHE A 186 18.28 -4.45 1.74
CA PHE A 186 19.14 -4.22 2.89
C PHE A 186 18.90 -2.82 3.48
N PRO A 187 19.07 -2.63 4.81
CA PRO A 187 19.02 -1.31 5.43
C PRO A 187 20.06 -0.36 4.81
N ALA A 188 19.57 0.68 4.13
CA ALA A 188 20.41 1.72 3.54
C ALA A 188 20.52 2.94 4.46
N LYS A 189 19.41 3.31 5.13
CA LYS A 189 19.36 4.37 6.14
C LYS A 189 18.39 4.00 7.26
N VAL A 190 18.71 4.39 8.48
CA VAL A 190 17.82 4.23 9.63
C VAL A 190 17.67 5.57 10.34
N LEU A 191 16.43 5.89 10.71
CA LEU A 191 16.09 7.02 11.56
C LEU A 191 15.64 6.46 12.91
N LEU A 192 16.36 6.80 13.97
CA LEU A 192 16.04 6.40 15.33
C LEU A 192 15.57 7.60 16.14
N ARG A 193 14.66 7.33 17.08
CA ARG A 193 14.15 8.28 18.08
C ARG A 193 14.51 7.82 19.49
N GLN A 194 14.66 8.76 20.43
CA GLN A 194 14.95 8.50 21.85
C GLN A 194 16.18 7.62 22.01
N VAL A 195 17.29 8.08 21.45
CA VAL A 195 18.50 7.31 21.27
C VAL A 195 19.38 7.44 22.50
N SER A 196 19.75 6.31 23.10
CA SER A 196 20.81 6.21 24.10
C SER A 196 22.13 5.88 23.41
N VAL A 197 23.19 6.57 23.80
CA VAL A 197 24.56 6.32 23.31
C VAL A 197 25.26 5.36 24.27
N PHE A 198 26.00 4.39 23.72
CA PHE A 198 26.83 3.48 24.52
C PHE A 198 28.20 3.29 23.88
N TYR A 199 29.20 2.97 24.69
CA TYR A 199 30.51 2.52 24.22
C TYR A 199 30.61 1.00 24.31
N LEU A 200 31.25 0.41 23.32
CA LEU A 200 31.77 -0.95 23.40
C LEU A 200 33.27 -0.88 23.72
N GLU A 201 33.64 -1.37 24.90
CA GLU A 201 35.02 -1.56 25.31
C GLU A 201 35.40 -3.03 25.16
N PHE A 202 36.47 -3.32 24.43
CA PHE A 202 37.04 -4.67 24.37
C PHE A 202 38.06 -4.81 25.50
N ALA A 203 37.61 -5.22 26.68
CA ALA A 203 38.46 -5.52 27.82
C ALA A 203 38.42 -7.03 28.11
N ASP A 204 39.58 -7.65 28.32
CA ASP A 204 39.73 -9.03 28.79
C ASP A 204 38.84 -10.06 28.06
N ASP A 205 38.98 -10.10 26.72
CA ASP A 205 38.31 -11.06 25.82
C ASP A 205 36.77 -10.99 25.76
N ARG A 206 36.14 -9.99 26.39
CA ARG A 206 34.68 -9.80 26.30
C ARG A 206 34.31 -8.34 26.00
N PRO A 207 33.40 -8.09 25.06
CA PRO A 207 32.88 -6.75 24.85
C PRO A 207 32.05 -6.32 26.07
N VAL A 208 32.48 -5.25 26.74
CA VAL A 208 31.74 -4.63 27.84
C VAL A 208 31.03 -3.40 27.31
N ARG A 209 29.71 -3.38 27.46
CA ARG A 209 28.87 -2.23 27.12
C ARG A 209 28.87 -1.23 28.28
N ARG A 210 29.16 0.04 27.99
CA ARG A 210 28.99 1.15 28.94
C ARG A 210 27.99 2.17 28.40
N GLU A 211 26.90 2.36 29.12
CA GLU A 211 25.91 3.38 28.78
C GLU A 211 26.46 4.79 29.05
N MET A 212 26.14 5.73 28.18
CA MET A 212 26.32 7.14 28.44
C MET A 212 25.02 7.75 28.98
N ALA A 213 25.17 8.82 29.77
CA ALA A 213 24.01 9.60 30.24
C ALA A 213 23.36 10.44 29.13
N GLU A 214 24.05 10.62 28.01
CA GLU A 214 23.58 11.44 26.89
C GLU A 214 22.49 10.71 26.10
N THR A 215 21.40 11.42 25.85
CA THR A 215 20.30 10.97 24.99
C THR A 215 20.14 11.92 23.82
N ILE A 216 19.96 11.37 22.64
CA ILE A 216 19.73 12.13 21.40
C ILE A 216 18.26 11.91 20.99
N ASP A 217 17.52 12.99 20.76
CA ASP A 217 16.11 12.87 20.38
C ASP A 217 15.92 12.13 19.06
N TRP A 218 16.75 12.45 18.07
CA TRP A 218 16.72 11.87 16.73
C TRP A 218 18.12 11.70 16.15
N ILE A 219 18.40 10.53 15.55
CA ILE A 219 19.61 10.32 14.76
C ILE A 219 19.27 9.63 13.44
N ALA A 220 19.83 10.15 12.35
CA ALA A 220 19.78 9.51 11.04
C ALA A 220 21.17 8.94 10.73
N LEU A 221 21.23 7.64 10.46
CA LEU A 221 22.47 6.95 10.10
C LEU A 221 22.30 6.34 8.70
N SER A 222 23.38 6.27 7.94
CA SER A 222 23.44 5.55 6.67
C SER A 222 24.30 4.29 6.78
N ALA A 223 24.18 3.37 5.83
CA ALA A 223 24.99 2.15 5.78
C ALA A 223 26.51 2.41 5.73
N ALA A 224 26.91 3.62 5.30
CA ALA A 224 28.30 4.03 5.35
C ALA A 224 28.81 4.24 6.80
N ASP A 225 27.91 4.53 7.74
CA ASP A 225 28.24 4.99 9.09
C ASP A 225 28.28 3.87 10.14
N TRP A 226 27.82 2.66 9.84
CA TRP A 226 27.78 1.54 10.80
C TRP A 226 28.53 0.29 10.34
N HIS A 227 29.13 -0.42 11.30
CA HIS A 227 29.66 -1.77 11.09
C HIS A 227 28.53 -2.81 11.09
N ASN A 228 27.55 -2.65 11.98
CA ASN A 228 26.47 -3.60 12.15
C ASN A 228 25.21 -2.89 12.67
N ILE A 229 24.05 -3.44 12.32
CA ILE A 229 22.75 -3.04 12.83
C ILE A 229 21.95 -4.29 13.19
N ALA A 230 21.41 -4.33 14.41
CA ALA A 230 20.53 -5.38 14.87
C ALA A 230 19.19 -4.80 15.29
N PHE A 231 18.11 -5.55 15.06
CA PHE A 231 16.75 -5.14 15.41
C PHE A 231 16.17 -6.11 16.44
N ARG A 232 15.46 -5.55 17.43
CA ARG A 232 14.65 -6.31 18.36
C ARG A 232 13.21 -5.81 18.28
N VAL A 233 12.30 -6.73 17.96
CA VAL A 233 10.87 -6.45 17.89
C VAL A 233 10.25 -6.75 19.25
N PHE A 234 9.60 -5.76 19.84
CA PHE A 234 8.76 -5.93 21.03
C PHE A 234 7.31 -5.97 20.57
N LYS A 235 6.51 -6.87 21.14
CA LYS A 235 5.06 -6.89 20.99
C LYS A 235 4.48 -6.53 22.34
N VAL A 236 3.63 -5.52 22.41
CA VAL A 236 2.83 -5.25 23.61
C VAL A 236 1.82 -6.38 23.69
N VAL A 237 1.98 -7.24 24.69
CA VAL A 237 0.96 -8.23 25.03
C VAL A 237 -0.05 -7.47 25.87
N ASP A 238 -1.26 -7.32 25.35
CA ASP A 238 -2.36 -6.70 26.07
C ASP A 238 -2.81 -7.68 27.17
N ASP A 239 -2.13 -7.66 28.31
CA ASP A 239 -2.47 -8.42 29.50
C ASP A 239 -3.67 -7.77 30.21
N MET A 240 -4.80 -7.69 29.49
CA MET A 240 -6.14 -7.58 30.07
C MET A 240 -6.86 -8.93 30.01
N GLN A 241 -6.15 -10.02 30.34
CA GLN A 241 -6.82 -11.15 30.95
C GLN A 241 -7.08 -10.78 32.40
N GLU A 242 -8.28 -10.26 32.67
CA GLU A 242 -8.90 -10.33 33.98
C GLU A 242 -8.63 -11.73 34.54
N GLN A 243 -7.75 -11.83 35.53
CA GLN A 243 -7.77 -12.95 36.45
C GLN A 243 -9.18 -12.97 37.03
N PRO A 244 -10.01 -14.00 36.77
CA PRO A 244 -11.26 -14.11 37.51
C PRO A 244 -10.85 -14.23 38.97
N ALA A 245 -11.22 -13.23 39.76
CA ALA A 245 -11.02 -13.21 41.19
C ALA A 245 -11.45 -14.57 41.74
N SER A 246 -10.48 -15.31 42.28
CA SER A 246 -10.72 -16.58 42.97
C SER A 246 -11.48 -16.28 44.25
N THR A 247 -12.80 -16.09 44.13
CA THR A 247 -13.71 -16.12 45.25
C THR A 247 -13.99 -17.58 45.53
N GLY A 248 -13.28 -18.11 46.53
CA GLY A 248 -13.55 -19.43 47.08
C GLY A 248 -15.00 -19.48 47.60
N GLY A 249 -15.78 -20.38 47.00
CA GLY A 249 -17.08 -20.81 47.47
C GLY A 249 -17.45 -22.11 46.75
N PRO A 250 -17.87 -23.19 47.44
CA PRO A 250 -18.15 -24.47 46.81
C PRO A 250 -19.45 -24.38 46.02
N THR A 251 -19.35 -24.20 44.70
CA THR A 251 -20.49 -24.31 43.78
C THR A 251 -20.66 -25.76 43.36
N ALA A 252 -21.82 -26.31 43.68
CA ALA A 252 -22.25 -27.65 43.31
C ALA A 252 -22.21 -27.85 41.78
N PRO A 253 -21.89 -29.06 41.28
CA PRO A 253 -21.84 -29.32 39.85
C PRO A 253 -23.23 -29.20 39.23
N LEU A 254 -23.34 -28.35 38.19
CA LEU A 254 -24.55 -28.21 37.39
C LEU A 254 -24.85 -29.53 36.63
N PRO A 255 -26.13 -29.87 36.44
CA PRO A 255 -26.54 -31.14 35.88
C PRO A 255 -26.28 -31.25 34.36
N ARG A 256 -25.94 -32.48 33.93
CA ARG A 256 -25.45 -32.88 32.59
C ARG A 256 -26.32 -32.52 31.38
N TRP A 257 -27.52 -31.98 31.54
CA TRP A 257 -28.49 -31.80 30.46
C TRP A 257 -28.44 -30.42 29.77
N LEU A 258 -27.54 -29.52 30.18
CA LEU A 258 -27.34 -28.21 29.54
C LEU A 258 -26.18 -28.15 28.51
N ARG A 259 -25.66 -29.30 28.06
CA ARG A 259 -24.68 -29.35 26.96
C ARG A 259 -25.41 -29.42 25.62
N VAL A 260 -25.75 -28.27 25.04
CA VAL A 260 -26.17 -28.18 23.63
C VAL A 260 -24.92 -27.96 22.76
N PRO A 261 -24.65 -28.80 21.76
CA PRO A 261 -23.54 -28.59 20.83
C PRO A 261 -23.96 -27.57 19.76
N VAL A 262 -23.27 -26.43 19.70
CA VAL A 262 -23.38 -25.52 18.55
C VAL A 262 -22.51 -26.10 17.43
N MET A 263 -23.21 -26.67 16.46
CA MET A 263 -22.70 -27.31 15.26
C MET A 263 -22.28 -26.25 14.24
N PHE A 264 -21.07 -26.38 13.70
CA PHE A 264 -20.55 -25.59 12.58
C PHE A 264 -21.43 -25.75 11.33
N LEU A 265 -21.91 -24.64 10.76
CA LEU A 265 -22.58 -24.62 9.46
C LEU A 265 -21.58 -24.15 8.40
N ALA A 266 -21.08 -25.08 7.60
CA ALA A 266 -20.39 -24.81 6.34
C ALA A 266 -21.43 -24.55 5.24
N ILE A 267 -21.37 -23.40 4.57
CA ILE A 267 -22.17 -23.10 3.38
C ILE A 267 -21.32 -23.42 2.15
N ALA A 268 -21.71 -24.47 1.44
CA ALA A 268 -21.29 -24.80 0.09
C ALA A 268 -22.53 -25.03 -0.79
N SER A 269 -22.35 -24.82 -2.10
CA SER A 269 -23.30 -24.97 -3.21
C SER A 269 -24.26 -23.81 -3.48
N GLY A 270 -24.52 -23.43 -4.74
CA GLY A 270 -24.21 -24.16 -5.97
C GLY A 270 -24.41 -23.35 -7.24
N ALA A 271 -23.59 -23.73 -8.23
CA ALA A 271 -23.82 -23.47 -9.63
C ALA A 271 -25.05 -24.27 -10.10
N ARG A 272 -25.96 -23.62 -10.84
CA ARG A 272 -27.00 -24.33 -11.59
C ARG A 272 -27.12 -23.73 -13.00
N LEU A 273 -26.71 -24.58 -13.94
CA LEU A 273 -27.05 -24.56 -15.35
C LEU A 273 -28.52 -24.19 -15.59
N LEU A 274 -28.76 -23.29 -16.55
CA LEU A 274 -30.02 -23.18 -17.26
C LEU A 274 -29.74 -23.27 -18.77
N LEU A 275 -29.91 -24.48 -19.28
CA LEU A 275 -30.11 -24.80 -20.68
C LEU A 275 -31.61 -25.02 -20.90
N GLY A 276 -32.15 -24.38 -21.93
CA GLY A 276 -33.23 -24.95 -22.75
C GLY A 276 -34.66 -24.66 -22.33
N SER A 277 -35.29 -23.70 -23.01
CA SER A 277 -36.69 -23.83 -23.43
C SER A 277 -36.94 -23.00 -24.69
N ARG A 278 -37.01 -23.68 -25.85
CA ARG A 278 -37.77 -23.21 -27.02
C ARG A 278 -39.27 -23.27 -26.69
N PRO A 279 -40.08 -22.42 -27.33
CA PRO A 279 -41.32 -22.91 -27.90
C PRO A 279 -41.37 -22.73 -29.41
N ASN A 280 -42.08 -23.67 -30.02
CA ASN A 280 -42.33 -23.85 -31.43
C ASN A 280 -43.76 -23.37 -31.73
N HIS A 281 -43.92 -22.70 -32.88
CA HIS A 281 -45.10 -22.51 -33.75
C HIS A 281 -46.47 -22.04 -33.22
N GLY A 282 -47.05 -21.12 -34.00
CA GLY A 282 -48.49 -20.95 -34.20
C GLY A 282 -48.83 -19.64 -34.92
N ASP A 283 -48.98 -19.74 -36.26
CA ASP A 283 -49.71 -18.91 -37.24
C ASP A 283 -49.49 -17.38 -37.36
#